data_AF-A0A920Q6F4-F1
#
_entry.id   AF-A0A920Q6F4-F1
#
_cell.length_a   1.000
_cell.length_b   1.000
_cell.length_c   1.000
_cell.angle_alpha   90.00
_cell.angle_beta   90.00
_cell.angle_gamma   90.00
#
_symmetry.space_group_name_H-M   'P 1'
#
loop_
_entity.id
_entity.type
_entity.pdbx_description
1 polymer ?
#
loop_
_entity_poly.entity_id
_entity_poly.type
_entity_poly.pdbx_seq_one_letter_code
_entity_poly.pdbx_strand_id
1 'polypeptide(L)'
;MTRRFETIPGVLFLCIHNSGRSQMAAGWLRHLAGDAVRVLSAGSEPGKAVNPTAVAVMAEVGIDIAGAQPRRWTPAMVAEVDVVVSMGCGDECPVVPGTRLLDWEFP
;
A
#
# COMPACT_ATOMS: atom_id res chain seq x y z
N MET A 1 -3.39 -13.51 -23.53
CA MET A 1 -3.22 -12.69 -22.30
C MET A 1 -4.43 -12.93 -21.42
N THR A 2 -4.47 -14.08 -20.77
CA THR A 2 -5.66 -14.56 -20.05
C THR A 2 -5.65 -13.93 -18.66
N ARG A 3 -6.56 -12.99 -18.39
CA ARG A 3 -6.72 -12.40 -17.05
C ARG A 3 -7.05 -13.53 -16.07
N ARG A 4 -6.25 -13.70 -15.02
CA ARG A 4 -6.62 -14.52 -13.86
C ARG A 4 -7.73 -13.79 -13.10
N PHE A 5 -8.98 -14.09 -13.42
CA PHE A 5 -10.15 -13.65 -12.63
C PHE A 5 -10.57 -14.68 -11.57
N GLU A 6 -9.78 -15.74 -11.36
CA GLU A 6 -10.05 -16.79 -10.35
C GLU A 6 -9.53 -16.44 -8.95
N THR A 7 -8.80 -15.35 -8.77
CA THR A 7 -8.21 -14.94 -7.49
C THR A 7 -8.59 -13.50 -7.13
N ILE A 8 -8.77 -13.23 -5.83
CA ILE A 8 -9.06 -11.89 -5.29
C ILE A 8 -7.94 -10.93 -5.74
N PRO A 9 -8.27 -9.80 -6.41
CA PRO A 9 -7.27 -8.85 -6.88
C PRO A 9 -6.39 -8.30 -5.74
N GLY A 10 -5.10 -8.07 -6.03
CA GLY A 10 -4.13 -7.53 -5.08
C GLY A 10 -3.70 -6.11 -5.40
N VAL A 11 -3.59 -5.26 -4.37
CA VAL A 11 -3.02 -3.91 -4.47
C VAL A 11 -1.94 -3.70 -3.41
N LEU A 12 -0.77 -3.20 -3.83
CA LEU A 12 0.34 -2.80 -2.94
C LEU A 12 0.56 -1.29 -2.97
N PHE A 13 0.41 -0.62 -1.82
CA PHE A 13 0.76 0.79 -1.65
C PHE A 13 2.19 0.95 -1.14
N LEU A 14 2.98 1.79 -1.81
CA LEU A 14 4.38 2.05 -1.48
C LEU A 14 4.61 3.53 -1.18
N CYS A 15 5.27 3.83 -0.07
CA CYS A 15 5.87 5.13 0.21
C CYS A 15 7.21 4.90 0.93
N ILE A 16 8.01 5.94 1.19
CA ILE A 16 9.35 5.75 1.80
C ILE A 16 9.25 4.99 3.13
N HIS A 17 8.54 5.53 4.12
CA HIS A 17 8.59 5.02 5.49
C HIS A 17 7.54 3.97 5.87
N ASN A 18 6.57 3.69 5.00
CA ASN A 18 5.39 2.88 5.35
C ASN A 18 4.71 3.27 6.68
N SER A 19 4.75 4.56 7.03
CA SER A 19 4.23 5.09 8.29
C SER A 19 3.06 6.05 8.11
N GLY A 20 2.89 6.66 6.93
CA GLY A 20 1.84 7.64 6.64
C GLY A 20 1.03 7.26 5.40
N ARG A 21 1.33 7.93 4.27
CA ARG A 21 0.65 7.79 2.97
C ARG A 21 0.21 6.36 2.62
N SER A 22 1.14 5.40 2.54
CA SER A 22 0.79 4.01 2.17
C SER A 22 -0.02 3.26 3.22
N GLN A 23 0.06 3.63 4.50
CA GLN A 23 -0.80 3.07 5.55
C GLN A 23 -2.22 3.64 5.45
N MET A 24 -2.35 4.95 5.25
CA MET A 24 -3.64 5.62 5.06
C MET A 24 -4.36 5.09 3.82
N ALA A 25 -3.66 4.98 2.68
CA ALA A 25 -4.22 4.44 1.45
C ALA A 25 -4.67 2.97 1.62
N ALA A 26 -3.89 2.15 2.31
CA ALA A 26 -4.29 0.78 2.62
C ALA A 26 -5.50 0.71 3.56
N GLY A 27 -5.57 1.59 4.56
CA GLY A 27 -6.74 1.72 5.44
C GLY A 27 -8.00 2.06 4.67
N TRP A 28 -7.95 3.08 3.81
CA TRP A 28 -9.07 3.47 2.95
C TRP A 28 -9.52 2.34 2.02
N LEU A 29 -8.59 1.66 1.33
CA LEU A 29 -8.98 0.61 0.40
C LEU A 29 -9.62 -0.58 1.12
N ARG A 30 -9.10 -0.99 2.29
CA ARG A 30 -9.74 -2.02 3.11
C ARG A 30 -11.14 -1.62 3.55
N HIS A 31 -11.31 -0.37 4.00
CA HIS A 31 -12.59 0.14 4.44
C HIS A 31 -13.63 0.16 3.30
N LEU A 32 -13.23 0.57 2.10
CA LEU A 32 -14.13 0.73 0.96
C LEU A 32 -14.40 -0.57 0.20
N ALA A 33 -13.41 -1.46 0.08
CA ALA A 33 -13.50 -2.67 -0.73
C ALA A 33 -13.80 -3.94 0.08
N GLY A 34 -13.62 -3.91 1.41
CA GLY A 34 -13.73 -5.09 2.26
C GLY A 34 -12.86 -6.24 1.73
N ASP A 35 -13.43 -7.44 1.66
CA ASP A 35 -12.73 -8.66 1.22
C ASP A 35 -12.62 -8.80 -0.30
N ALA A 36 -13.15 -7.84 -1.08
CA ALA A 36 -13.08 -7.89 -2.53
C ALA A 36 -11.67 -7.61 -3.08
N VAL A 37 -10.76 -7.06 -2.27
CA VAL A 37 -9.39 -6.73 -2.65
C VAL A 37 -8.41 -7.10 -1.53
N ARG A 38 -7.33 -7.79 -1.88
CA ARG A 38 -6.21 -8.02 -0.96
C ARG A 38 -5.32 -6.78 -0.92
N VAL A 39 -5.23 -6.15 0.25
CA VAL A 39 -4.53 -4.86 0.41
C VAL A 39 -3.22 -5.02 1.19
N LEU A 40 -2.12 -4.66 0.53
CA LEU A 40 -0.79 -4.58 1.11
C LEU A 40 -0.30 -3.12 1.17
N SER A 41 0.57 -2.85 2.14
CA SER A 41 1.36 -1.62 2.21
C SER A 41 2.78 -1.97 2.64
N ALA A 42 3.74 -1.23 2.11
CA ALA A 42 5.16 -1.35 2.45
C ALA A 42 5.92 -0.05 2.12
N GLY A 43 7.22 -0.05 2.38
CA GLY A 43 8.09 1.08 2.05
C GLY A 43 9.54 0.71 1.81
N SER A 44 10.30 1.63 1.26
CA SER A 44 11.72 1.44 0.97
C SER A 44 12.57 1.56 2.23
N GLU A 45 12.26 2.50 3.12
CA GLU A 45 12.95 2.75 4.38
C GLU A 45 11.97 2.75 5.56
N PRO A 46 11.49 1.58 6.03
CA PRO A 46 10.43 1.51 7.03
C PRO A 46 10.74 2.31 8.30
N GLY A 47 9.79 3.13 8.74
CA GLY A 47 9.84 3.79 10.03
C GLY A 47 9.68 2.80 11.19
N LYS A 48 9.90 3.28 12.42
CA LYS A 48 9.75 2.45 13.63
C LYS A 48 8.29 2.12 13.98
N ALA A 49 7.37 2.99 13.61
CA ALA A 49 5.94 2.88 13.89
C ALA A 49 5.13 3.66 12.85
N VAL A 50 3.82 3.41 12.82
CA VAL A 50 2.88 4.25 12.05
C VAL A 50 2.92 5.67 12.61
N ASN A 51 2.84 6.66 11.74
CA ASN A 51 2.83 8.07 12.10
C ASN A 51 1.59 8.33 12.98
N PRO A 52 1.76 8.81 14.23
CA PRO A 52 0.63 9.08 15.14
C PRO A 52 -0.40 10.06 14.57
N THR A 53 0.03 11.03 13.77
CA THR A 53 -0.88 11.95 13.07
C THR A 53 -1.72 11.19 12.04
N ALA A 54 -1.12 10.26 11.28
CA ALA A 54 -1.89 9.45 10.33
C ALA A 54 -2.92 8.57 11.06
N VAL A 55 -2.55 7.99 12.22
CA VAL A 55 -3.50 7.24 13.07
C VAL A 55 -4.65 8.15 13.52
N ALA A 56 -4.34 9.33 14.05
CA ALA A 56 -5.35 10.28 14.53
C ALA A 56 -6.33 10.69 13.43
N VAL A 57 -5.83 11.11 12.26
CA VAL A 57 -6.67 11.60 11.15
C VAL A 57 -7.51 10.46 10.55
N MET A 58 -6.98 9.24 10.48
CA MET A 58 -7.78 8.09 10.02
C MET A 58 -8.86 7.70 11.04
N ALA A 59 -8.58 7.84 12.33
CA ALA A 59 -9.56 7.59 13.39
C ALA A 59 -10.73 8.61 13.40
N GLU A 60 -10.48 9.86 12.99
CA GLU A 60 -11.55 10.89 12.82
C GLU A 60 -12.66 10.43 11.86
N VAL A 61 -12.32 9.59 10.88
CA VAL A 61 -13.26 9.03 9.90
C VAL A 61 -13.61 7.56 10.17
N GLY A 62 -13.26 7.04 11.36
CA GLY A 62 -13.61 5.68 11.78
C GLY A 62 -12.76 4.57 11.16
N ILE A 63 -11.57 4.87 10.65
CA ILE A 63 -10.64 3.87 10.10
C ILE A 63 -9.45 3.70 11.06
N ASP A 64 -9.36 2.53 11.70
CA ASP A 64 -8.24 2.20 12.57
C ASP A 64 -7.03 1.66 11.78
N ILE A 65 -5.88 2.29 11.95
CA ILE A 65 -4.58 1.84 11.41
C ILE A 65 -3.50 1.70 12.50
N ALA A 66 -3.86 1.84 13.78
CA ALA A 66 -2.91 1.88 14.89
C ALA A 66 -2.11 0.58 15.07
N GLY A 67 -2.71 -0.57 14.74
CA GLY A 67 -2.08 -1.88 14.82
C GLY A 67 -1.16 -2.24 13.64
N ALA A 68 -1.09 -1.40 12.60
CA ALA A 68 -0.22 -1.66 11.46
C ALA A 68 1.26 -1.50 11.83
N GLN A 69 2.14 -2.26 11.19
CA GLN A 69 3.58 -2.15 11.36
C GLN A 69 4.24 -1.76 10.04
N PRO A 70 5.07 -0.70 10.03
CA PRO A 70 5.89 -0.39 8.87
C PRO A 70 6.79 -1.57 8.50
N ARG A 71 6.84 -1.91 7.22
CA ARG A 71 7.64 -3.03 6.71
C ARG A 71 8.27 -2.73 5.35
N ARG A 72 9.42 -3.36 5.10
CA ARG A 72 10.14 -3.21 3.84
C ARG A 72 9.40 -3.96 2.74
N TRP A 73 9.28 -3.34 1.56
CA TRP A 73 8.72 -4.04 0.42
C TRP A 73 9.69 -5.14 -0.05
N THR A 74 9.15 -6.19 -0.66
CA THR A 74 9.96 -7.25 -1.25
C THR A 74 9.49 -7.57 -2.68
N PRO A 75 10.36 -8.11 -3.55
CA PRO A 75 9.93 -8.54 -4.87
C PRO A 75 8.76 -9.54 -4.85
N ALA A 76 8.68 -10.39 -3.82
CA ALA A 76 7.57 -11.31 -3.62
C ALA A 76 6.24 -10.57 -3.43
N MET A 77 6.21 -9.51 -2.60
CA MET A 77 4.99 -8.70 -2.41
C MET A 77 4.51 -8.07 -3.72
N VAL A 78 5.44 -7.67 -4.60
CA VAL A 78 5.12 -7.09 -5.90
C VAL A 78 4.59 -8.15 -6.85
N ALA A 79 5.26 -9.31 -6.92
CA ALA A 79 4.85 -10.44 -7.76
C ALA A 79 3.50 -11.04 -7.35
N GLU A 80 3.08 -10.82 -6.11
CA GLU A 80 1.79 -11.27 -5.59
C GLU A 80 0.62 -10.38 -6.00
N VAL A 81 0.82 -9.12 -6.39
CA VAL A 81 -0.27 -8.16 -6.62
C VAL A 81 -0.45 -7.82 -8.10
N ASP A 82 -1.66 -7.35 -8.45
CA ASP A 82 -1.97 -6.91 -9.81
C ASP A 82 -1.60 -5.44 -10.03
N VAL A 83 -1.67 -4.63 -8.96
CA VAL A 83 -1.43 -3.19 -9.00
C VAL A 83 -0.46 -2.78 -7.88
N VAL A 84 0.53 -1.97 -8.25
CA VAL A 84 1.40 -1.24 -7.32
C VAL A 84 1.08 0.24 -7.43
N VAL A 85 0.90 0.91 -6.29
CA VAL A 85 0.69 2.35 -6.20
C VAL A 85 1.90 2.97 -5.48
N SER A 86 2.75 3.67 -6.22
CA SER A 86 3.83 4.49 -5.69
C SER A 86 3.26 5.81 -5.14
N MET A 87 3.79 6.26 -4.01
CA MET A 87 3.42 7.50 -3.33
C MET A 87 4.68 8.25 -2.89
N GLY A 88 5.61 8.47 -3.82
CA GLY A 88 6.85 9.22 -3.60
C GLY A 88 8.02 8.40 -3.02
N CYS A 89 8.12 7.12 -3.37
CA CYS A 89 9.33 6.29 -3.16
C CYS A 89 10.41 6.55 -4.24
N GLY A 90 10.09 7.28 -5.32
CA GLY A 90 11.02 7.58 -6.40
C GLY A 90 11.62 6.32 -7.04
N ASP A 91 12.91 6.39 -7.38
CA ASP A 91 13.66 5.31 -8.03
C ASP A 91 13.84 4.05 -7.16
N GLU A 92 13.51 4.12 -5.87
CA GLU A 92 13.57 2.95 -4.97
C GLU A 92 12.36 2.02 -5.15
N CYS A 93 11.37 2.44 -5.92
CA CYS A 93 10.18 1.64 -6.17
C CYS A 93 10.40 0.58 -7.27
N PRO A 94 9.88 -0.63 -7.07
CA PRO A 94 10.11 -1.75 -7.98
C PRO A 94 9.42 -1.53 -9.33
N VAL A 95 10.17 -1.74 -10.41
CA VAL A 95 9.61 -1.89 -11.75
C VAL A 95 9.56 -3.38 -12.08
N VAL A 96 8.36 -3.97 -12.00
CA VAL A 96 8.15 -5.40 -12.30
C VAL A 96 7.34 -5.54 -13.59
N PRO A 97 7.89 -6.23 -14.62
CA PRO A 97 7.17 -6.48 -15.86
C PRO A 97 5.82 -7.17 -15.62
N GLY A 98 4.75 -6.63 -16.21
CA GLY A 98 3.40 -7.20 -16.11
C GLY A 98 2.59 -6.76 -14.88
N THR A 99 3.20 -6.06 -13.92
CA THR A 99 2.47 -5.43 -12.81
C THR A 99 2.05 -4.01 -13.21
N ARG A 100 0.80 -3.64 -12.96
CA ARG A 100 0.35 -2.27 -13.25
C ARG A 100 0.87 -1.32 -12.19
N LEU A 101 1.84 -0.48 -12.54
CA LEU A 101 2.35 0.59 -11.68
C LEU A 101 1.53 1.87 -11.89
N LEU A 102 1.03 2.45 -10.80
CA LEU A 102 0.45 3.78 -10.73
C LEU A 102 1.34 4.64 -9.85
N ASP A 103 1.58 5.89 -10.25
CA ASP A 103 2.29 6.86 -9.42
C ASP A 103 1.33 7.95 -8.96
N TRP A 104 1.21 8.12 -7.66
CA TRP A 104 0.34 9.10 -7.02
C TRP A 104 1.20 10.20 -6.39
N GLU A 105 1.21 11.35 -7.06
CA GLU A 105 1.85 12.56 -6.56
C GLU A 105 0.90 13.31 -5.63
N PHE A 106 1.44 13.81 -4.53
CA PHE A 106 0.74 14.65 -3.57
C PHE A 106 1.53 15.97 -3.47
N PRO A 107 0.85 17.13 -3.39
CA PRO A 107 1.51 18.43 -3.19
C PRO A 107 2.38 18.51 -1.95
#